data_AF-A0A1X0Q7M6-F1
#
_entry.id   AF-A0A1X0Q7M6-F1
#
_cell.length_a   1.000
_cell.length_b   1.000
_cell.length_c   1.000
_cell.angle_alpha   90.00
_cell.angle_beta   90.00
_cell.angle_gamma   90.00
#
_symmetry.space_group_name_H-M   'P 1'
#
loop_
_entity.id
_entity.type
_entity.pdbx_description
1 polymer ?
#
loop_
_entity_poly.entity_id
_entity_poly.type
_entity_poly.pdbx_seq_one_letter_code
_entity_poly.pdbx_strand_id
1 'polypeptide(L)'
;MVDVIFSDVSQPDQTKIVMDNARYFLKDGGKILISIKASSVDSSVPAEKVFTNEVNWLRKHDFKPKELVTIEPFEKNHAIITGSYKPTNKTSYQ
;
A
#
# COMPACT_ATOMS: atom_id res chain seq x y z
N MET A 1 9.17 1.39 17.26
CA MET A 1 8.37 1.44 16.02
C MET A 1 9.02 2.39 15.04
N VAL A 2 8.93 2.09 13.75
CA VAL A 2 9.39 2.95 12.65
C VAL A 2 8.31 3.94 12.24
N ASP A 3 8.69 4.97 11.49
CA ASP A 3 7.78 6.02 10.99
C ASP A 3 7.14 5.67 9.64
N VAL A 4 7.89 4.93 8.81
CA VAL A 4 7.55 4.64 7.42
C VAL A 4 7.92 3.20 7.07
N ILE A 5 7.05 2.52 6.32
CA ILE A 5 7.38 1.29 5.59
C ILE A 5 7.38 1.60 4.09
N PHE A 6 8.45 1.23 3.39
CA PHE A 6 8.47 1.12 1.95
C PHE A 6 8.58 -0.36 1.59
N SER A 7 7.81 -0.80 0.59
CA SER A 7 7.79 -2.20 0.17
C SER A 7 7.83 -2.35 -1.34
N ASP A 8 8.82 -3.09 -1.83
CA ASP A 8 9.03 -3.47 -3.23
C ASP A 8 9.24 -4.99 -3.36
N VAL A 9 8.48 -5.75 -2.57
CA VAL A 9 8.54 -7.22 -2.59
C VAL A 9 7.63 -7.74 -3.70
N SER A 10 8.11 -8.71 -4.47
CA SER A 10 7.37 -9.25 -5.62
C SER A 10 6.67 -10.57 -5.26
N GLN A 11 5.62 -10.48 -4.44
CA GLN A 11 4.84 -11.64 -3.96
C GLN A 11 3.34 -11.45 -4.22
N PRO A 12 2.57 -12.51 -4.53
CA PRO A 12 1.14 -12.40 -4.74
C PRO A 12 0.36 -11.83 -3.55
N ASP A 13 0.83 -12.09 -2.33
CA ASP A 13 0.24 -11.63 -1.07
C ASP A 13 0.98 -10.43 -0.46
N GLN A 14 1.63 -9.61 -1.29
CA GLN A 14 2.44 -8.46 -0.89
C GLN A 14 1.75 -7.54 0.12
N THR A 15 0.48 -7.15 -0.10
CA THR A 15 -0.24 -6.26 0.82
C THR A 15 -0.46 -6.90 2.19
N LYS A 16 -0.66 -8.22 2.26
CA LYS A 16 -0.71 -8.94 3.52
C LYS A 16 0.62 -8.89 4.26
N ILE A 17 1.73 -9.17 3.58
CA ILE A 17 3.07 -9.08 4.17
C ILE A 17 3.32 -7.68 4.75
N VAL A 18 2.96 -6.64 4.00
CA VAL A 18 3.12 -5.25 4.45
C VAL A 18 2.30 -4.96 5.70
N MET A 19 1.04 -5.38 5.73
CA MET A 19 0.16 -5.13 6.87
C MET A 19 0.55 -5.93 8.12
N ASP A 20 1.03 -7.17 7.94
CA ASP A 20 1.56 -7.97 9.04
C ASP A 20 2.81 -7.30 9.62
N ASN A 21 3.72 -6.79 8.78
CA ASN A 21 4.88 -6.01 9.26
C ASN A 21 4.48 -4.69 9.92
N ALA A 22 3.49 -3.98 9.38
CA ALA A 22 2.99 -2.74 9.95
C ALA A 22 2.46 -2.95 11.37
N ARG A 23 1.76 -4.07 11.62
CA ARG A 23 1.23 -4.43 12.94
C ARG A 23 2.30 -4.54 14.02
N TYR A 24 3.48 -5.05 13.68
CA TYR A 24 4.56 -5.26 14.66
C TYR A 24 5.51 -4.06 14.77
N PHE A 25 5.76 -3.37 13.66
CA PHE A 25 6.89 -2.47 13.56
C PHE A 25 6.52 -1.02 13.23
N LEU A 26 5.37 -0.75 12.61
CA LEU A 26 4.96 0.61 12.23
C LEU A 26 4.15 1.27 13.34
N LYS A 27 4.39 2.55 13.57
CA LYS A 27 3.58 3.31 14.52
C LYS A 27 2.18 3.61 13.99
N ASP A 28 1.21 3.75 14.88
CA ASP A 28 -0.10 4.30 14.53
C ASP A 28 0.07 5.70 13.91
N GLY A 29 -0.64 5.96 12.81
CA GLY A 29 -0.45 7.15 11.96
C GLY A 29 0.80 7.12 11.07
N GLY A 30 1.64 6.08 11.17
CA GLY A 30 2.81 5.87 10.31
C GLY A 30 2.45 5.71 8.84
N LYS A 31 3.42 5.94 7.95
CA LYS A 31 3.19 5.95 6.50
C LYS A 31 3.60 4.64 5.85
N ILE A 32 2.88 4.24 4.81
CA ILE A 32 3.23 3.09 3.98
C ILE A 32 3.28 3.54 2.53
N LEU A 33 4.32 3.09 1.82
CA LEU A 33 4.46 3.16 0.38
C LEU A 33 4.65 1.73 -0.15
N ILE A 34 3.81 1.31 -1.08
CA ILE A 34 3.83 -0.02 -1.67
C ILE A 34 4.03 0.11 -3.18
N SER A 35 5.12 -0.45 -3.70
CA SER A 35 5.36 -0.63 -5.13
C SER A 35 4.67 -1.91 -5.58
N ILE A 36 3.56 -1.78 -6.32
CA ILE A 36 2.78 -2.92 -6.82
C ILE A 36 3.08 -3.14 -8.28
N LYS A 37 3.59 -4.33 -8.60
CA LYS A 37 3.69 -4.86 -9.96
C LYS A 37 2.49 -5.75 -10.21
N ALA A 38 1.57 -5.33 -11.08
CA ALA A 38 0.31 -6.05 -11.27
C ALA A 38 0.51 -7.53 -11.68
N SER A 39 1.50 -7.79 -12.54
CA SER A 39 1.81 -9.14 -13.02
C SER A 39 2.40 -10.09 -11.97
N SER A 40 2.96 -9.56 -10.88
CA SER A 40 3.42 -10.38 -9.75
C SER A 40 2.30 -10.73 -8.78
N VAL A 41 1.21 -9.96 -8.79
CA VAL A 41 0.02 -10.23 -7.98
C VAL A 41 -0.90 -11.20 -8.71
N ASP A 42 -1.34 -10.83 -9.90
CA ASP A 42 -2.18 -11.67 -10.75
C ASP A 42 -2.05 -11.24 -12.22
N SER A 43 -1.37 -12.06 -13.01
CA SER A 43 -1.15 -11.81 -14.44
C SER A 43 -2.36 -12.09 -15.32
N SER A 44 -3.43 -12.68 -14.78
CA SER A 44 -4.62 -13.06 -15.55
C SER A 44 -5.66 -11.95 -15.67
N VAL A 45 -5.51 -10.86 -14.91
CA VAL A 45 -6.46 -9.75 -14.85
C VAL A 45 -5.81 -8.42 -15.25
N PRO A 46 -6.60 -7.43 -15.71
CA PRO A 46 -6.08 -6.11 -16.03
C PRO A 46 -5.43 -5.42 -14.82
N ALA A 47 -4.35 -4.68 -15.04
CA ALA A 47 -3.57 -4.04 -13.98
C ALA A 47 -4.41 -3.09 -13.11
N GLU A 48 -5.30 -2.30 -13.71
CA GLU A 48 -6.23 -1.41 -13.00
C GLU A 48 -7.11 -2.17 -12.00
N LYS A 49 -7.52 -3.40 -12.34
CA LYS A 49 -8.33 -4.25 -11.48
C LYS A 49 -7.50 -4.80 -10.32
N VAL A 50 -6.26 -5.21 -10.57
CA VAL A 50 -5.31 -5.60 -9.50
C VAL A 50 -5.15 -4.46 -8.52
N PHE A 51 -4.81 -3.26 -9.00
CA PHE A 51 -4.61 -2.07 -8.17
C PHE A 51 -5.83 -1.75 -7.32
N THR A 52 -7.03 -1.79 -7.91
CA THR A 52 -8.29 -1.54 -7.21
C THR A 52 -8.54 -2.60 -6.13
N ASN A 53 -8.26 -3.87 -6.42
CA ASN A 53 -8.40 -4.97 -5.46
C ASN A 53 -7.46 -4.78 -4.26
N GLU A 54 -6.19 -4.48 -4.51
CA GLU A 54 -5.18 -4.26 -3.47
C GLU A 54 -5.53 -3.05 -2.58
N VAL A 55 -5.96 -1.93 -3.17
CA VAL A 55 -6.45 -0.76 -2.41
C VAL A 55 -7.64 -1.14 -1.53
N ASN A 56 -8.61 -1.86 -2.08
CA ASN A 56 -9.81 -2.28 -1.34
C ASN A 56 -9.48 -3.26 -0.23
N TRP A 57 -8.51 -4.15 -0.45
CA TRP A 57 -8.01 -5.06 0.58
C TRP A 57 -7.34 -4.27 1.70
N LEU A 58 -6.42 -3.36 1.40
CA LEU A 58 -5.74 -2.52 2.40
C LEU A 58 -6.74 -1.69 3.23
N ARG A 59 -7.77 -1.11 2.61
CA ARG A 59 -8.84 -0.35 3.32
C ARG A 59 -9.53 -1.16 4.41
N LYS A 60 -9.66 -2.48 4.23
CA LYS A 60 -10.28 -3.39 5.21
C LYS A 60 -9.33 -3.78 6.34
N HIS A 61 -8.04 -3.44 6.24
CA HIS A 61 -6.97 -3.85 7.16
C HIS A 61 -6.28 -2.64 7.77
N ASP A 62 -7.03 -1.71 8.36
CA ASP A 62 -6.50 -0.55 9.10
C ASP A 62 -5.59 0.41 8.31
N PHE A 63 -5.58 0.33 6.99
CA PHE A 63 -4.85 1.26 6.15
C PHE A 63 -5.80 2.27 5.51
N LYS A 64 -5.44 3.55 5.57
CA LYS A 64 -6.13 4.62 4.85
C LYS A 64 -5.28 5.05 3.64
N PRO A 65 -5.63 4.61 2.42
CA PRO A 65 -4.98 5.06 1.21
C PRO A 65 -5.11 6.57 1.05
N LYS A 66 -4.05 7.21 0.59
CA LYS A 66 -4.01 8.64 0.26
C LYS A 66 -3.94 8.83 -1.25
N GLU A 67 -3.00 8.16 -1.90
CA GLU A 67 -2.76 8.27 -3.34
C GLU A 67 -2.47 6.90 -3.95
N LEU A 68 -2.88 6.74 -5.20
CA LEU A 68 -2.46 5.66 -6.08
C LEU A 68 -1.96 6.31 -7.38
N VAL A 69 -0.71 6.05 -7.74
CA VAL A 69 -0.08 6.67 -8.90
C VAL A 69 0.57 5.58 -9.74
N THR A 70 0.18 5.49 -11.00
CA THR A 70 0.92 4.67 -11.97
C THR A 70 2.22 5.36 -12.32
N ILE A 71 3.29 4.60 -12.52
CA ILE A 71 4.62 5.16 -12.83
C ILE A 71 4.95 5.07 -14.32
N GLU A 72 3.92 5.12 -15.17
CA GLU A 72 4.12 5.24 -16.61
C GLU A 72 4.69 6.63 -16.94
N PRO A 73 5.66 6.74 -17.88
CA PRO A 73 6.10 5.71 -18.82
C PRO A 73 7.29 4.85 -18.36
N PHE A 74 7.76 4.97 -17.10
CA PHE A 74 8.99 4.33 -16.64
C PHE A 74 8.87 2.82 -16.51
N GLU A 75 7.79 2.34 -15.88
CA GLU A 75 7.52 0.91 -15.71
C GLU A 75 6.05 0.60 -16.00
N LYS A 76 5.83 -0.36 -16.91
CA LYS A 76 4.47 -0.76 -17.31
C LYS A 76 3.81 -1.55 -16.20
N ASN A 77 2.49 -1.36 -16.03
CA ASN A 77 1.68 -2.09 -15.06
C ASN A 77 2.22 -2.03 -13.62
N HIS A 78 2.91 -0.94 -13.27
CA HIS A 78 3.36 -0.65 -11.92
C HIS A 78 2.62 0.57 -11.37
N ALA A 79 2.29 0.51 -10.08
CA ALA A 79 1.72 1.61 -9.34
C ALA A 79 2.31 1.71 -7.94
N ILE A 80 2.45 2.94 -7.45
CA ILE A 80 2.75 3.22 -6.06
C ILE A 80 1.45 3.53 -5.34
N ILE A 81 1.19 2.80 -4.26
CA ILE A 81 0.12 3.13 -3.30
C ILE A 81 0.76 3.78 -2.08
N THR A 82 0.25 4.94 -1.68
CA THR A 82 0.68 5.62 -0.45
C THR A 82 -0.49 5.80 0.50
N GLY A 83 -0.21 5.86 1.80
CA GLY A 83 -1.24 6.08 2.81
C GLY A 83 -0.73 6.00 4.24
N SER A 84 -1.67 5.92 5.19
CA SER A 84 -1.36 5.88 6.62
C SER A 84 -1.96 4.64 7.28
N TYR A 85 -1.17 3.97 8.12
CA TYR A 85 -1.61 2.89 8.98
C TYR A 85 -2.29 3.46 10.23
N LYS A 86 -3.45 2.91 10.62
CA LYS A 86 -4.23 3.31 11.80
C LYS A 86 -4.21 4.83 12.02
N PRO A 87 -4.74 5.62 11.07
CA PRO A 87 -4.63 7.07 11.13
C PRO A 87 -5.21 7.59 12.44
N THR A 88 -4.38 8.22 13.26
CA THR A 88 -4.81 8.84 14.50
C THR A 88 -5.46 10.19 14.18
N ASN A 89 -6.63 10.48 14.74
CA ASN A 89 -7.20 11.83 14.74
C ASN A 89 -6.36 12.73 15.67
N LYS A 90 -5.20 13.19 15.20
CA LYS A 90 -4.60 14.39 15.79
C LYS A 90 -5.29 15.59 15.18
N THR A 91 -6.37 16.04 15.83
CA THR A 91 -6.83 17.42 15.72
C THR A 91 -5.66 18.29 16.17
N SER A 92 -4.88 18.81 15.22
CA SER A 92 -3.94 19.87 15.51
C SER A 92 -4.75 21.10 15.88
N TYR A 93 -4.83 21.41 17.19
CA TYR A 93 -5.14 22.76 17.62
C TYR A 93 -4.10 23.69 16.99
N GLN A 94 -4.54 24.51 16.05
CA GLN A 94 -3.96 25.82 15.79
C GLN A 94 -4.87 26.85 16.42
#